data_AF-A0A074ZEZ1-F1
#
_entry.id   AF-A0A074ZEZ1-F1
#
_cell.length_a   1.000
_cell.length_b   1.000
_cell.length_c   1.000
_cell.angle_alpha   90.00
_cell.angle_beta   90.00
_cell.angle_gamma   90.00
#
_symmetry.space_group_name_H-M   'P 1'
#
loop_
_entity.id
_entity.type
_entity.pdbx_description
1 polymer ?
#
loop_
_entity_poly.entity_id
_entity_poly.type
_entity_poly.pdbx_seq_one_letter_code
_entity_poly.pdbx_strand_id
1 'polypeptide(L)'
;LDGYPVGRLTFPLLTVHNPNVRLPAVGDGYLGLGHPDVERTVTDFNILNVMSANQMIDYKRFTIFCVCAGHRNDLEPDARIVFGSHNTIIPGEFQMLSADISRASWKIQVLSLSTPGRRISSRSFTATLDSATWLSKASVERASQINTALGTTLSENLYVVDCDQVGQLPTLVITFQGADLSLTPEQYIQREEVQGQARCFSSIVPDPAIKTERMTLGMSFMEHFITMFDQQGKQVGFKPRVC
;
A
#
# COMPACT_ATOMS: atom_id res chain seq x y z
N LEU A 1 11.33 18.08 -8.73
CA LEU A 1 11.58 16.63 -8.66
C LEU A 1 12.91 16.37 -9.31
N ASP A 2 13.81 15.69 -8.60
CA ASP A 2 15.20 15.46 -9.01
C ASP A 2 15.92 16.74 -9.46
N GLY A 3 15.70 17.83 -8.73
CA GLY A 3 16.27 19.14 -9.03
C GLY A 3 15.52 19.97 -10.09
N TYR A 4 14.54 19.41 -10.79
CA TYR A 4 13.78 20.12 -11.83
C TYR A 4 12.47 20.73 -11.29
N PRO A 5 12.20 22.02 -11.54
CA PRO A 5 10.91 22.64 -11.22
C PRO A 5 9.79 21.97 -12.01
N VAL A 6 8.73 21.52 -11.33
CA VAL A 6 7.59 20.87 -11.98
C VAL A 6 6.59 21.86 -12.59
N GLY A 7 6.76 23.16 -12.31
CA GLY A 7 5.80 24.21 -12.63
C GLY A 7 5.00 24.66 -11.41
N ARG A 8 3.93 25.42 -11.64
CA ARG A 8 3.06 25.94 -10.58
C ARG A 8 2.23 24.81 -9.98
N LEU A 9 2.42 24.57 -8.68
CA LEU A 9 1.65 23.62 -7.87
C LEU A 9 1.00 24.39 -6.72
N THR A 10 -0.31 24.24 -6.54
CA THR A 10 -1.01 24.77 -5.37
C THR A 10 -0.98 23.73 -4.26
N PHE A 11 -0.62 24.13 -3.05
CA PHE A 11 -0.57 23.26 -1.89
C PHE A 11 -1.08 23.99 -0.63
N PRO A 12 -1.70 23.28 0.32
CA PRO A 12 -2.05 23.87 1.60
C PRO A 12 -0.81 24.06 2.46
N LEU A 13 -0.69 25.23 3.09
CA LEU A 13 0.32 25.50 4.12
C LEU A 13 -0.31 25.36 5.50
N LEU A 14 0.23 24.44 6.30
CA LEU A 14 -0.17 24.30 7.70
C LEU A 14 0.66 25.27 8.54
N THR A 15 0.01 26.31 9.07
CA THR A 15 0.65 27.35 9.88
C THR A 15 0.58 27.07 11.38
N VAL A 16 -0.20 26.06 11.78
CA VAL A 16 -0.37 25.64 13.17
C VAL A 16 -0.29 24.12 13.23
N HIS A 17 0.40 23.60 14.24
CA HIS A 17 0.47 22.16 14.48
C HIS A 17 -0.95 21.58 14.65
N ASN A 18 -1.29 20.63 13.80
CA ASN A 18 -2.57 19.94 13.85
C ASN A 18 -2.33 18.43 14.03
N PRO A 19 -2.59 17.87 15.23
CA PRO A 19 -2.35 16.45 15.50
C PRO A 19 -3.21 15.52 14.62
N ASN A 20 -4.33 16.01 14.07
CA ASN A 20 -5.20 15.23 13.19
C ASN A 20 -4.61 15.05 11.78
N VAL A 21 -3.66 15.90 11.38
CA VAL A 21 -2.96 15.75 10.09
C VAL A 21 -1.95 14.59 10.14
N ARG A 22 -1.54 14.17 11.35
CA ARG A 22 -0.61 13.05 11.58
C ARG A 22 0.65 13.14 10.72
N LEU A 23 1.30 14.31 10.70
CA LEU A 23 2.54 14.50 9.95
C LEU A 23 3.57 13.41 10.28
N PRO A 24 4.35 12.93 9.30
CA PRO A 24 5.30 11.85 9.52
C PRO A 24 6.42 12.34 10.43
N ALA A 25 6.86 11.52 11.38
CA ALA A 25 7.87 11.91 12.37
C ALA A 25 9.23 12.29 11.74
N VAL A 26 9.51 11.81 10.52
CA VAL A 26 10.78 11.97 9.79
C VAL A 26 10.65 12.83 8.53
N GLY A 27 9.51 13.50 8.30
CA GLY A 27 9.33 14.35 7.12
C GLY A 27 8.60 15.66 7.43
N ASP A 28 8.84 16.68 6.61
CA ASP A 28 8.27 18.01 6.79
C ASP A 28 6.80 18.12 6.37
N GLY A 29 6.29 17.14 5.62
CA GLY A 29 4.96 17.20 5.03
C GLY A 29 4.57 15.97 4.21
N TYR A 30 3.43 16.09 3.52
CA TYR A 30 2.91 15.08 2.61
C TYR A 30 2.77 15.64 1.19
N LEU A 31 3.24 14.87 0.20
CA LEU A 31 2.84 15.04 -1.19
C LEU A 31 1.73 14.03 -1.50
N GLY A 32 0.48 14.49 -1.52
CA GLY A 32 -0.67 13.63 -1.78
C GLY A 32 -0.73 13.17 -3.24
N LEU A 33 -0.70 11.86 -3.46
CA LEU A 33 -0.79 11.21 -4.78
C LEU A 33 -2.12 10.47 -4.99
N GLY A 34 -3.13 10.78 -4.18
CA GLY A 34 -4.48 10.31 -4.40
C GLY A 34 -5.02 10.76 -5.76
N HIS A 35 -5.90 9.95 -6.36
CA HIS A 35 -6.57 10.35 -7.60
C HIS A 35 -7.27 11.70 -7.39
N PRO A 36 -7.18 12.67 -8.32
CA PRO A 36 -7.88 13.94 -8.15
C PRO A 36 -9.39 13.70 -8.06
N ASP A 37 -10.04 14.30 -7.06
CA ASP A 37 -11.50 14.24 -6.95
C ASP A 37 -12.13 14.89 -8.18
N VAL A 38 -13.16 14.25 -8.74
CA VAL A 38 -13.90 14.80 -9.90
C VAL A 38 -14.57 16.11 -9.52
N GLU A 39 -14.91 16.29 -8.24
CA GLU A 39 -15.53 17.52 -7.72
C GLU A 39 -14.52 18.66 -7.50
N ARG A 40 -13.21 18.38 -7.49
CA ARG A 40 -12.19 19.43 -7.36
C ARG A 40 -11.94 20.10 -8.70
N THR A 41 -12.29 21.38 -8.78
CA THR A 41 -12.10 22.21 -9.98
C THR A 41 -10.69 22.80 -10.11
N VAL A 42 -9.89 22.79 -9.04
CA VAL A 42 -8.54 23.36 -9.05
C VAL A 42 -7.53 22.30 -9.52
N THR A 43 -7.11 22.42 -10.78
CA THR A 43 -6.31 21.41 -11.49
C THR A 43 -4.84 21.35 -11.05
N ASP A 44 -4.30 22.44 -10.50
CA ASP A 44 -2.89 22.56 -10.11
C ASP A 44 -2.58 22.04 -8.68
N PHE A 45 -3.54 21.38 -8.02
CA PHE A 45 -3.30 20.66 -6.76
C PHE A 45 -2.77 19.23 -6.96
N ASN A 46 -2.94 18.66 -8.15
CA ASN A 46 -2.50 17.29 -8.43
C ASN A 46 -1.21 17.33 -9.27
N ILE A 47 -0.14 16.75 -8.74
CA ILE A 47 1.18 16.85 -9.34
C ILE A 47 1.27 16.18 -10.72
N LEU A 48 0.55 15.06 -10.95
CA LEU A 48 0.51 14.40 -12.25
C LEU A 48 -0.14 15.27 -13.34
N ASN A 49 -1.18 16.03 -12.98
CA ASN A 49 -1.80 16.99 -13.89
C ASN A 49 -0.84 18.11 -14.28
N VAL A 50 -0.11 18.66 -13.30
CA VAL A 50 0.88 19.72 -13.53
C VAL A 50 2.04 19.21 -14.41
N MET A 51 2.63 18.06 -14.07
CA MET A 51 3.70 17.46 -14.86
C MET A 51 3.28 17.15 -16.30
N SER A 52 2.07 16.60 -16.47
CA SER A 52 1.55 16.26 -17.80
C SER A 52 1.29 17.50 -18.63
N ALA A 53 0.75 18.58 -18.04
CA ALA A 53 0.58 19.86 -18.73
C ALA A 53 1.91 20.47 -19.16
N ASN A 54 2.97 20.26 -18.38
CA ASN A 54 4.33 20.70 -18.68
C ASN A 54 5.15 19.67 -19.49
N GLN A 55 4.50 18.63 -20.02
CA GLN A 55 5.13 17.61 -20.88
C GLN A 55 6.33 16.89 -20.24
N MET A 56 6.36 16.80 -18.91
CA MET A 56 7.44 16.14 -18.17
C MET A 56 7.25 14.63 -18.05
N ILE A 57 6.00 14.15 -18.20
CA ILE A 57 5.63 12.73 -18.14
C ILE A 57 4.85 12.35 -19.40
N ASP A 58 5.07 11.13 -19.86
CA ASP A 58 4.40 10.52 -21.01
C ASP A 58 2.97 10.05 -20.68
N TYR A 59 2.73 9.60 -19.45
CA TYR A 59 1.42 9.21 -18.96
C TYR A 59 1.16 9.77 -17.55
N LYS A 60 -0.10 10.05 -17.20
CA LYS A 60 -0.48 10.43 -15.83
C LYS A 60 -0.51 9.20 -14.92
N ARG A 61 0.66 8.66 -14.63
CA ARG A 61 0.85 7.47 -13.79
C ARG A 61 1.99 7.72 -12.82
N PHE A 62 2.03 6.93 -11.76
CA PHE A 62 3.24 6.78 -10.97
C PHE A 62 3.39 5.34 -10.53
N THR A 63 4.63 4.92 -10.30
CA THR A 63 4.94 3.55 -9.87
C THR A 63 5.86 3.59 -8.67
N ILE A 64 5.54 2.80 -7.66
CA ILE A 64 6.33 2.64 -6.43
C ILE A 64 7.13 1.34 -6.52
N PHE A 65 8.41 1.45 -6.19
CA PHE A 65 9.37 0.35 -6.14
C PHE A 65 10.06 0.36 -4.79
N CYS A 66 10.15 -0.79 -4.13
CA CYS A 66 10.91 -0.97 -2.89
C CYS A 66 12.12 -1.86 -3.13
N VAL A 67 13.29 -1.49 -2.60
CA VAL A 67 14.52 -2.29 -2.71
C VAL A 67 14.44 -3.49 -1.75
N CYS A 68 14.91 -4.64 -2.22
CA CYS A 68 14.98 -5.87 -1.41
C CYS A 68 15.86 -5.67 -0.20
N ALA A 69 15.44 -6.16 0.97
CA ALA A 69 16.15 -5.92 2.22
C ALA A 69 17.65 -6.31 2.12
N GLY A 70 17.95 -7.45 1.47
CA GLY A 70 19.33 -7.90 1.24
C GLY A 70 20.16 -7.07 0.24
N HIS A 71 19.55 -6.14 -0.49
CA HIS A 71 20.21 -5.24 -1.45
C HIS A 71 20.27 -3.79 -0.96
N ARG A 72 19.66 -3.46 0.18
CA ARG A 72 19.71 -2.12 0.77
C ARG A 72 21.13 -1.79 1.19
N ASN A 73 21.53 -0.54 1.01
CA ASN A 73 22.85 -0.03 1.37
C ASN A 73 22.76 1.49 1.60
N ASP A 74 23.78 2.06 2.24
CA ASP A 74 23.77 3.48 2.63
C ASP A 74 23.94 4.47 1.45
N LEU A 75 24.19 3.96 0.24
CA LEU A 75 24.47 4.79 -0.95
C LEU A 75 23.24 4.99 -1.84
N GLU A 76 22.23 4.13 -1.74
CA GLU A 76 21.05 4.13 -2.61
C GLU A 76 19.74 4.20 -1.80
N PRO A 77 18.68 4.80 -2.36
CA PRO A 77 17.39 4.89 -1.66
C PRO A 77 16.70 3.52 -1.56
N ASP A 78 16.11 3.25 -0.39
CA ASP A 78 15.34 2.02 -0.10
C ASP A 78 14.06 1.86 -0.92
N ALA A 79 13.58 2.94 -1.53
CA ALA A 79 12.43 2.95 -2.42
C ALA A 79 12.55 4.06 -3.45
N ARG A 80 11.92 3.87 -4.61
CA ARG A 80 11.83 4.88 -5.67
C ARG A 80 10.39 5.05 -6.10
N ILE A 81 10.02 6.29 -6.42
CA ILE A 81 8.80 6.62 -7.14
C ILE A 81 9.18 7.10 -8.53
N VAL A 82 8.53 6.55 -9.55
CA VAL A 82 8.68 6.98 -10.93
C VAL A 82 7.37 7.62 -11.37
N PHE A 83 7.41 8.89 -11.77
CA PHE A 83 6.28 9.57 -12.40
C PHE A 83 6.31 9.31 -13.91
N GLY A 84 5.17 9.03 -14.52
CA GLY A 84 5.11 8.56 -15.90
C GLY A 84 5.47 7.08 -16.04
N SER A 85 5.96 6.71 -17.22
CA SER A 85 6.43 5.36 -17.54
C SER A 85 7.72 5.37 -18.36
N HIS A 86 8.01 6.45 -19.08
CA HIS A 86 9.24 6.70 -19.85
C HIS A 86 9.66 5.53 -20.74
N ASN A 87 8.69 4.79 -21.29
CA ASN A 87 8.88 3.54 -22.04
C ASN A 87 9.60 2.40 -21.28
N THR A 88 9.85 2.53 -19.98
CA THR A 88 10.51 1.52 -19.14
C THR A 88 9.53 0.72 -18.28
N ILE A 89 8.33 1.24 -18.04
CA ILE A 89 7.29 0.59 -17.24
C ILE A 89 6.11 0.24 -18.16
N ILE A 90 5.94 -1.06 -18.45
CA ILE A 90 4.95 -1.55 -19.42
C ILE A 90 3.72 -2.10 -18.66
N PRO A 91 2.51 -1.51 -18.80
CA PRO A 91 1.32 -1.96 -18.07
C PRO A 91 0.95 -3.44 -18.27
N GLY A 92 1.29 -4.03 -19.43
CA GLY A 92 1.04 -5.44 -19.71
C GLY A 92 1.82 -6.43 -18.84
N GLU A 93 2.83 -5.96 -18.09
CA GLU A 93 3.57 -6.78 -17.13
C GLU A 93 2.94 -6.80 -15.73
N PHE A 94 1.83 -6.06 -15.55
CA PHE A 94 1.14 -5.91 -14.28
C PHE A 94 -0.23 -6.59 -14.34
N GLN A 95 -0.65 -7.13 -13.20
CA GLN A 95 -2.04 -7.48 -12.98
C GLN A 95 -2.82 -6.18 -12.72
N MET A 96 -3.49 -5.67 -13.76
CA MET A 96 -4.23 -4.41 -13.73
C MET A 96 -5.63 -4.61 -13.14
N LEU A 97 -5.94 -3.88 -12.08
CA LEU A 97 -7.21 -3.89 -11.38
C LEU A 97 -7.91 -2.55 -11.53
N SER A 98 -9.21 -2.56 -11.79
CA SER A 98 -10.04 -1.35 -11.75
C SER A 98 -10.05 -0.74 -10.35
N ALA A 99 -9.84 0.57 -10.27
CA ALA A 99 -9.83 1.32 -9.02
C ALA A 99 -11.09 2.18 -8.85
N ASP A 100 -11.69 2.11 -7.66
CA ASP A 100 -12.63 3.13 -7.19
C ASP A 100 -11.83 4.35 -6.70
N ILE A 101 -11.98 5.44 -7.45
CA ILE A 101 -11.28 6.72 -7.24
C ILE A 101 -12.10 7.73 -6.41
N SER A 102 -13.26 7.33 -5.88
CA SER A 102 -14.12 8.23 -5.09
C SER A 102 -13.40 8.72 -3.83
N ARG A 103 -13.64 9.99 -3.45
CA ARG A 103 -12.98 10.65 -2.30
C ARG A 103 -11.45 10.65 -2.41
N ALA A 104 -10.96 10.88 -3.63
CA ALA A 104 -9.54 11.07 -3.93
C ALA A 104 -8.59 9.98 -3.39
N SER A 105 -9.01 8.72 -3.41
CA SER A 105 -8.27 7.58 -2.86
C SER A 105 -8.11 6.47 -3.90
N TRP A 106 -7.09 5.63 -3.76
CA TRP A 106 -6.89 4.46 -4.59
C TRP A 106 -7.48 3.23 -3.93
N LYS A 107 -8.66 2.80 -4.39
CA LYS A 107 -9.36 1.67 -3.79
C LYS A 107 -9.57 0.54 -4.78
N ILE A 108 -9.36 -0.68 -4.33
CA ILE A 108 -9.57 -1.90 -5.12
C ILE A 108 -10.58 -2.81 -4.44
N GLN A 109 -11.38 -3.51 -5.23
CA GLN A 109 -12.37 -4.45 -4.74
C GLN A 109 -11.72 -5.82 -4.50
N VAL A 110 -11.62 -6.23 -3.24
CA VAL A 110 -11.22 -7.60 -2.88
C VAL A 110 -12.48 -8.47 -2.83
N LEU A 111 -12.44 -9.62 -3.50
CA LEU A 111 -13.55 -10.56 -3.57
C LEU A 111 -13.53 -11.57 -2.42
N SER A 112 -12.37 -12.12 -2.12
CA SER A 112 -12.21 -13.07 -1.03
C SER A 112 -10.78 -13.14 -0.51
N LEU A 113 -10.64 -13.67 0.70
CA LEU A 113 -9.37 -14.04 1.30
C LEU A 113 -9.38 -15.54 1.56
N SER A 114 -8.25 -16.19 1.30
CA SER A 114 -8.09 -17.63 1.50
C SER A 114 -6.65 -18.01 1.86
N THR A 115 -6.50 -19.21 2.40
CA THR A 115 -5.25 -19.96 2.48
C THR A 115 -5.39 -21.24 1.66
N PRO A 116 -4.30 -21.98 1.36
CA PRO A 116 -4.40 -23.28 0.72
C PRO A 116 -5.39 -24.20 1.45
N GLY A 117 -6.45 -24.60 0.76
CA GLY A 117 -7.48 -25.50 1.30
C GLY A 117 -8.53 -24.86 2.22
N ARG A 118 -8.47 -23.55 2.53
CA ARG A 118 -9.43 -22.89 3.42
C ARG A 118 -9.76 -21.46 2.99
N ARG A 119 -11.04 -21.17 2.80
CA ARG A 119 -11.52 -19.78 2.64
C ARG A 119 -11.59 -19.09 4.00
N ILE A 120 -11.00 -17.90 4.13
CA ILE A 120 -11.03 -17.08 5.35
C ILE A 120 -12.36 -16.32 5.42
N SER A 121 -12.72 -15.63 4.32
CA SER A 121 -13.95 -14.86 4.21
C SER A 121 -14.47 -14.88 2.78
N SER A 122 -15.79 -15.05 2.63
CA SER A 122 -16.50 -14.90 1.36
C SER A 122 -17.05 -13.49 1.14
N ARG A 123 -16.90 -12.59 2.13
CA ARG A 123 -17.41 -11.22 2.05
C ARG A 123 -16.39 -10.33 1.35
N SER A 124 -16.77 -9.89 0.16
CA SER A 124 -16.03 -8.87 -0.59
C SER A 124 -15.95 -7.57 0.21
N PHE A 125 -14.89 -6.80 0.00
CA PHE A 125 -14.62 -5.56 0.72
C PHE A 125 -13.73 -4.64 -0.11
N THR A 126 -13.75 -3.35 0.23
CA THR A 126 -12.94 -2.36 -0.45
C THR A 126 -11.62 -2.18 0.30
N ALA A 127 -10.51 -2.35 -0.39
CA ALA A 127 -9.18 -2.11 0.14
C ALA A 127 -8.62 -0.78 -0.40
N THR A 128 -8.25 0.14 0.48
CA THR A 128 -7.56 1.39 0.12
C THR A 128 -6.06 1.18 0.18
N LEU A 129 -5.33 1.59 -0.86
CA LEU A 129 -3.86 1.59 -0.85
C LEU A 129 -3.38 2.91 -0.26
N ASP A 130 -2.56 2.84 0.79
CA ASP A 130 -2.10 4.01 1.53
C ASP A 130 -0.62 3.89 1.89
N SER A 131 0.22 4.62 1.14
CA SER A 131 1.67 4.64 1.37
C SER A 131 2.08 5.45 2.59
N ALA A 132 1.17 6.23 3.20
CA ALA A 132 1.43 6.92 4.47
C ALA A 132 1.24 6.00 5.69
N THR A 133 0.73 4.79 5.48
CA THR A 133 0.52 3.80 6.51
C THR A 133 1.53 2.66 6.34
N TRP A 134 2.25 2.28 7.41
CA TRP A 134 3.15 1.13 7.38
C TRP A 134 2.39 -0.21 7.38
N LEU A 135 1.65 -0.51 8.46
CA LEU A 135 0.93 -1.77 8.64
C LEU A 135 -0.42 -1.76 7.94
N SER A 136 -0.83 -2.90 7.40
CA SER A 136 -2.19 -3.04 6.87
C SER A 136 -3.21 -3.03 8.00
N LYS A 137 -4.32 -2.30 7.84
CA LYS A 137 -5.33 -2.10 8.89
C LYS A 137 -6.67 -2.65 8.44
N ALA A 138 -7.32 -3.43 9.30
CA ALA A 138 -8.66 -3.95 9.06
C ALA A 138 -9.57 -3.68 10.27
N SER A 139 -10.88 -3.88 10.14
CA SER A 139 -11.75 -3.89 11.31
C SER A 139 -11.30 -4.95 12.32
N VAL A 140 -11.63 -4.76 13.60
CA VAL A 140 -11.27 -5.73 14.66
C VAL A 140 -11.73 -7.15 14.30
N GLU A 141 -12.96 -7.29 13.81
CA GLU A 141 -13.53 -8.56 13.36
C GLU A 141 -12.74 -9.18 12.20
N ARG A 142 -12.43 -8.38 11.16
CA ARG A 142 -11.74 -8.88 9.96
C ARG A 142 -10.28 -9.23 10.25
N ALA A 143 -9.58 -8.39 11.02
CA ALA A 143 -8.23 -8.69 11.46
C ALA A 143 -8.19 -10.00 12.26
N SER A 144 -9.13 -10.19 13.19
CA SER A 144 -9.25 -11.45 13.95
C SER A 144 -9.45 -12.65 13.05
N GLN A 145 -10.41 -12.59 12.11
CA GLN A 145 -10.68 -13.67 11.16
C GLN A 145 -9.45 -14.04 10.32
N ILE A 146 -8.75 -13.04 9.78
CA ILE A 146 -7.56 -13.25 8.97
C ILE A 146 -6.46 -13.88 9.81
N ASN A 147 -6.09 -13.24 10.92
CA ASN A 147 -4.94 -13.63 11.73
C ASN A 147 -5.12 -15.01 12.39
N THR A 148 -6.34 -15.35 12.83
CA THR A 148 -6.65 -16.70 13.31
C THR A 148 -6.53 -17.74 12.20
N ALA A 149 -6.95 -17.42 10.96
CA ALA A 149 -6.80 -18.35 9.84
C ALA A 149 -5.33 -18.50 9.38
N LEU A 150 -4.49 -17.49 9.63
CA LEU A 150 -3.05 -17.54 9.39
C LEU A 150 -2.27 -18.22 10.53
N GLY A 151 -2.92 -18.66 11.61
CA GLY A 151 -2.27 -19.38 12.71
C GLY A 151 -1.56 -18.50 13.74
N THR A 152 -1.81 -17.19 13.74
CA THR A 152 -1.29 -16.25 14.74
C THR A 152 -2.26 -16.11 15.93
N THR A 153 -1.74 -15.69 17.08
CA THR A 153 -2.51 -15.54 18.33
C THR A 153 -2.50 -14.09 18.81
N LEU A 154 -3.62 -13.61 19.35
CA LEU A 154 -3.67 -12.25 19.90
C LEU A 154 -2.88 -12.21 21.22
N SER A 155 -1.89 -11.32 21.29
CA SER A 155 -1.17 -10.96 22.49
C SER A 155 -1.14 -9.45 22.62
N GLU A 156 -1.66 -8.92 23.72
CA GLU A 156 -1.92 -7.50 23.90
C GLU A 156 -2.78 -6.93 22.76
N ASN A 157 -2.19 -6.13 21.87
CA ASN A 157 -2.86 -5.48 20.74
C ASN A 157 -2.38 -5.99 19.37
N LEU A 158 -1.50 -7.00 19.34
CA LEU A 158 -0.92 -7.54 18.11
C LEU A 158 -1.18 -9.04 17.99
N TYR A 159 -1.24 -9.51 16.76
CA TYR A 159 -1.32 -10.94 16.47
C TYR A 159 0.09 -11.47 16.29
N VAL A 160 0.55 -12.28 17.23
CA VAL A 160 1.93 -12.76 17.34
C VAL A 160 2.04 -14.22 16.92
N VAL A 161 3.27 -14.63 16.62
CA VAL A 161 3.65 -16.01 16.36
C VAL A 161 5.07 -16.23 16.87
N ASP A 162 5.39 -17.47 17.23
CA ASP A 162 6.79 -17.85 17.43
C ASP A 162 7.57 -17.63 16.12
N CYS A 163 8.67 -16.87 16.19
CA CYS A 163 9.49 -16.54 15.04
C CYS A 163 10.03 -17.79 14.32
N ASP A 164 10.27 -18.89 15.04
CA ASP A 164 10.76 -20.15 14.46
C ASP A 164 9.66 -20.92 13.71
N GLN A 165 8.39 -20.55 13.91
CA GLN A 165 7.23 -21.19 13.28
C GLN A 165 6.72 -20.41 12.04
N VAL A 166 7.31 -19.26 11.70
CA VAL A 166 6.85 -18.42 10.57
C VAL A 166 6.80 -19.20 9.26
N GLY A 167 7.84 -19.97 8.94
CA GLY A 167 7.90 -20.75 7.70
C GLY A 167 6.86 -21.87 7.59
N GLN A 168 6.10 -22.16 8.66
CA GLN A 168 5.03 -23.15 8.67
C GLN A 168 3.63 -22.54 8.49
N LEU A 169 3.52 -21.20 8.53
CA LEU A 169 2.24 -20.53 8.34
C LEU A 169 1.77 -20.66 6.88
N PRO A 170 0.47 -20.58 6.61
CA PRO A 170 -0.04 -20.73 5.25
C PRO A 170 0.18 -19.47 4.42
N THR A 171 0.34 -19.61 3.10
CA THR A 171 0.27 -18.47 2.17
C THR A 171 -1.09 -17.78 2.26
N LEU A 172 -1.11 -16.44 2.35
CA LEU A 172 -2.33 -15.64 2.24
C LEU A 172 -2.61 -15.34 0.77
N VAL A 173 -3.78 -15.74 0.27
CA VAL A 173 -4.23 -15.45 -1.09
C VAL A 173 -5.35 -14.42 -1.05
N ILE A 174 -5.13 -13.31 -1.75
CA ILE A 174 -6.06 -12.19 -1.91
C ILE A 174 -6.60 -12.23 -3.33
N THR A 175 -7.90 -12.51 -3.45
CA THR A 175 -8.57 -12.62 -4.76
C THR A 175 -9.26 -11.33 -5.13
N PHE A 176 -8.99 -10.87 -6.35
CA PHE A 176 -9.61 -9.74 -7.00
C PHE A 176 -10.38 -10.21 -8.24
N GLN A 177 -11.03 -9.29 -8.94
CA GLN A 177 -11.67 -9.63 -10.21
C GLN A 177 -10.60 -9.94 -11.28
N GLY A 178 -10.42 -11.22 -11.59
CA GLY A 178 -9.53 -11.69 -12.66
C GLY A 178 -8.07 -11.86 -12.27
N ALA A 179 -7.74 -11.78 -10.98
CA ALA A 179 -6.36 -11.81 -10.49
C ALA A 179 -6.31 -12.31 -9.04
N ASP A 180 -5.23 -13.01 -8.69
CA ASP A 180 -4.90 -13.43 -7.33
C ASP A 180 -3.50 -12.92 -6.98
N LEU A 181 -3.38 -12.28 -5.81
CA LEU A 181 -2.09 -11.93 -5.22
C LEU A 181 -1.84 -12.81 -4.01
N SER A 182 -0.64 -13.39 -3.94
CA SER A 182 -0.24 -14.29 -2.85
C SER A 182 0.87 -13.66 -2.02
N LEU A 183 0.77 -13.81 -0.70
CA LEU A 183 1.80 -13.42 0.26
C LEU A 183 2.28 -14.64 1.04
N THR A 184 3.59 -14.89 1.01
CA THR A 184 4.22 -15.90 1.86
C THR A 184 4.23 -15.45 3.32
N PRO A 185 4.43 -16.36 4.29
CA PRO A 185 4.52 -16.00 5.71
C PRO A 185 5.48 -14.85 6.00
N GLU A 186 6.65 -14.85 5.37
CA GLU A 186 7.68 -13.83 5.53
C GLU A 186 7.24 -12.45 5.01
N GLN A 187 6.22 -12.40 4.15
CA GLN A 187 5.68 -11.17 3.57
C GLN A 187 4.51 -10.58 4.38
N TYR A 188 3.89 -11.35 5.28
CA TYR A 188 2.83 -10.82 6.15
C TYR A 188 3.18 -10.89 7.64
N ILE A 189 4.30 -11.49 8.02
CA ILE A 189 4.84 -11.43 9.39
C ILE A 189 6.00 -10.43 9.45
N GLN A 190 5.89 -9.48 10.36
CA GLN A 190 6.94 -8.54 10.73
C GLN A 190 7.78 -9.13 11.86
N ARG A 191 9.08 -8.84 11.84
CA ARG A 191 10.02 -9.21 12.90
C ARG A 191 10.67 -7.95 13.46
N GLU A 192 10.64 -7.82 14.77
CA GLU A 192 11.32 -6.75 15.49
C GLU A 192 12.06 -7.31 16.70
N GLU A 193 13.04 -6.57 17.22
CA GLU A 193 13.73 -6.92 18.46
C GLU A 193 13.21 -6.05 19.60
N VAL A 194 12.70 -6.69 20.64
CA VAL A 194 12.22 -6.04 21.86
C VAL A 194 13.03 -6.59 23.03
N GLN A 195 13.82 -5.73 23.69
CA GLN A 195 14.65 -6.10 24.84
C GLN A 195 15.60 -7.29 24.56
N GLY A 196 16.13 -7.38 23.34
CA GLY A 196 17.03 -8.47 22.93
C GLY A 196 16.33 -9.79 22.59
N GLN A 197 14.99 -9.82 22.56
CA GLN A 197 14.20 -10.96 22.09
C GLN A 197 13.49 -10.62 20.79
N ALA A 198 13.49 -11.56 19.84
CA ALA A 198 12.75 -11.40 18.59
C ALA A 198 11.25 -11.53 18.86
N ARG A 199 10.47 -10.54 18.44
CA ARG A 199 9.00 -10.57 18.41
C ARG A 199 8.55 -10.63 16.96
N CYS A 200 7.77 -11.66 16.61
CA CYS A 200 7.16 -11.80 15.30
C CYS A 200 5.65 -11.58 15.37
N PHE A 201 5.13 -10.71 14.50
CA PHE A 201 3.72 -10.32 14.52
C PHE A 201 3.16 -10.06 13.12
N SER A 202 1.86 -10.26 12.94
CA SER A 202 1.18 -10.01 11.67
C SER A 202 1.19 -8.53 11.30
N SER A 203 1.48 -8.25 10.02
CA SER A 203 1.39 -6.91 9.44
C SER A 203 -0.06 -6.42 9.27
N ILE A 204 -1.05 -7.28 9.53
CA ILE A 204 -2.48 -6.98 9.47
C ILE A 204 -2.99 -6.72 10.89
N VAL A 205 -3.16 -5.45 11.24
CA VAL A 205 -3.55 -5.02 12.58
C VAL A 205 -5.01 -4.56 12.67
N PRO A 206 -5.68 -4.74 13.83
CA PRO A 206 -7.03 -4.24 14.04
C PRO A 206 -7.04 -2.72 14.23
N ASP A 207 -7.98 -2.04 13.58
CA ASP A 207 -8.29 -0.62 13.79
C ASP A 207 -9.80 -0.47 14.07
N PRO A 208 -10.20 -0.09 15.30
CA PRO A 208 -11.61 0.10 15.67
C PRO A 208 -12.34 1.17 14.86
N ALA A 209 -11.64 2.10 14.21
CA ALA A 209 -12.25 3.11 13.36
C ALA A 209 -12.61 2.57 11.96
N ILE A 210 -12.09 1.40 11.58
CA ILE A 210 -12.35 0.76 10.30
C ILE A 210 -13.58 -0.16 10.40
N LYS A 211 -14.54 0.04 9.49
CA LYS A 211 -15.70 -0.83 9.34
C LYS A 211 -15.36 -2.11 8.59
N THR A 212 -16.08 -3.21 8.86
CA THR A 212 -15.76 -4.55 8.32
C THR A 212 -15.77 -4.64 6.80
N GLU A 213 -16.47 -3.75 6.07
CA GLU A 213 -16.45 -3.68 4.61
C GLU A 213 -15.23 -2.95 4.02
N ARG A 214 -14.29 -2.50 4.87
CA ARG A 214 -13.09 -1.76 4.46
C ARG A 214 -11.81 -2.36 5.03
N MET A 215 -10.73 -2.13 4.32
CA MET A 215 -9.36 -2.41 4.75
C MET A 215 -8.43 -1.32 4.18
N THR A 216 -7.33 -1.05 4.86
CA THR A 216 -6.22 -0.26 4.34
C THR A 216 -5.03 -1.18 4.14
N LEU A 217 -4.48 -1.19 2.93
CA LEU A 217 -3.25 -1.89 2.60
C LEU A 217 -2.10 -0.89 2.64
N GLY A 218 -1.21 -1.08 3.62
CA GLY A 218 -0.07 -0.20 3.86
C GLY A 218 1.17 -0.60 3.08
N MET A 219 2.31 0.02 3.42
CA MET A 219 3.61 -0.31 2.85
C MET A 219 4.03 -1.76 3.12
N SER A 220 3.68 -2.35 4.26
CA SER A 220 3.89 -3.79 4.55
C SER A 220 3.22 -4.74 3.57
N PHE A 221 2.21 -4.27 2.82
CA PHE A 221 1.65 -5.02 1.68
C PHE A 221 2.33 -4.59 0.38
N MET A 222 2.36 -3.29 0.10
CA MET A 222 2.80 -2.76 -1.19
C MET A 222 4.28 -2.99 -1.45
N GLU A 223 5.11 -3.11 -0.42
CA GLU A 223 6.55 -3.34 -0.60
C GLU A 223 6.85 -4.70 -1.25
N HIS A 224 5.92 -5.65 -1.27
CA HIS A 224 6.10 -6.94 -1.94
C HIS A 224 5.73 -6.91 -3.43
N PHE A 225 5.31 -5.76 -3.94
CA PHE A 225 4.93 -5.57 -5.33
C PHE A 225 5.57 -4.30 -5.90
N ILE A 226 5.88 -4.35 -7.19
CA ILE A 226 5.97 -3.12 -7.97
C ILE A 226 4.52 -2.68 -8.21
N THR A 227 4.17 -1.51 -7.69
CA THR A 227 2.78 -1.03 -7.67
C THR A 227 2.64 0.20 -8.56
N MET A 228 1.87 0.06 -9.65
CA MET A 228 1.55 1.13 -10.59
C MET A 228 0.19 1.74 -10.27
N PHE A 229 0.09 3.06 -10.29
CA PHE A 229 -1.15 3.80 -10.15
C PHE A 229 -1.43 4.57 -11.44
N ASP A 230 -2.47 4.15 -12.17
CA ASP A 230 -2.86 4.74 -13.44
C ASP A 230 -4.04 5.70 -13.29
N GLN A 231 -3.75 7.01 -13.30
CA GLN A 231 -4.77 8.05 -13.16
C GLN A 231 -5.68 8.16 -14.38
N GLN A 232 -5.18 7.92 -15.58
CA GLN A 232 -6.00 7.97 -16.79
C GLN A 232 -6.90 6.74 -16.89
N GLY A 233 -6.32 5.56 -16.68
CA GLY A 233 -7.03 4.28 -16.72
C GLY A 233 -7.93 4.04 -15.53
N LYS A 234 -7.76 4.78 -14.42
CA LYS A 234 -8.39 4.51 -13.12
C LYS A 234 -8.12 3.08 -12.67
N GLN A 235 -6.87 2.68 -12.74
CA GLN A 235 -6.43 1.33 -12.45
C GLN A 235 -5.24 1.33 -11.50
N VAL A 236 -5.07 0.22 -10.78
CA VAL A 236 -3.85 -0.08 -10.05
C VAL A 236 -3.29 -1.39 -10.58
N GLY A 237 -2.01 -1.39 -10.91
CA GLY A 237 -1.28 -2.55 -11.39
C GLY A 237 -0.38 -3.13 -10.31
N PHE A 238 -0.40 -4.45 -10.15
CA PHE A 238 0.54 -5.18 -9.28
C PHE A 238 1.42 -6.12 -10.10
N LYS A 239 2.74 -6.02 -9.91
CA LYS A 239 3.70 -6.99 -10.40
C LYS A 239 4.49 -7.52 -9.20
N PRO A 240 4.52 -8.84 -8.94
CA PRO A 240 5.31 -9.40 -7.85
C PRO A 240 6.74 -8.89 -7.90
N ARG A 241 7.24 -8.38 -6.76
CA ARG A 241 8.62 -7.97 -6.65
C ARG A 241 9.47 -9.20 -6.34
N VAL A 242 10.41 -9.51 -7.22
CA VAL A 242 11.35 -10.61 -7.01
C VAL A 242 12.55 -10.09 -6.22
N CYS A 243 12.70 -10.65 -5.03
CA CYS A 243 13.90 -10.71 -4.22
C CYS A 243 14.36 -12.17 -4.23
#